data_AF-A0A948SXX4-F1
#
_entry.id   AF-A0A948SXX4-F1
#
_cell.length_a   1.000
_cell.length_b   1.000
_cell.length_c   1.000
_cell.angle_alpha   90.00
_cell.angle_beta   90.00
_cell.angle_gamma   90.00
#
_symmetry.space_group_name_H-M   'P 1'
#
loop_
_entity.id
_entity.type
_entity.pdbx_description
1 polymer ?
#
loop_
_entity_poly.entity_id
_entity_poly.type
_entity_poly.pdbx_seq_one_letter_code
_entity_poly.pdbx_strand_id
1 'polypeptide(L)' 'MLEYAALTSSDPSELARLMTERSAQGWEILQIVAPGSQVTAFARRAAIAGSVPSTAATVAPTPASPAPTPVSTPSP' A
#
# COMPACT_ATOMS: atom_id res chain seq x y z
N MET A 1 -16.50 -12.87 15.45
CA MET A 1 -15.26 -13.18 16.20
C MET A 1 -14.13 -12.37 15.57
N LEU A 2 -13.25 -11.75 16.35
CA LEU A 2 -12.06 -11.07 15.81
C LEU A 2 -10.94 -12.10 15.68
N GLU A 3 -10.35 -12.19 14.49
CA GLU A 3 -9.20 -13.04 14.19
C GLU A 3 -7.94 -12.17 14.16
N TYR A 4 -6.83 -12.70 14.68
CA TYR A 4 -5.53 -12.02 14.69
C TYR A 4 -4.48 -12.89 14.02
N ALA A 5 -3.51 -12.26 13.38
CA ALA A 5 -2.37 -12.93 12.79
C ALA A 5 -1.10 -12.08 12.86
N ALA A 6 0.03 -12.77 12.95
CA ALA A 6 1.35 -12.18 12.83
C ALA A 6 2.04 -12.76 11.59
N LEU A 7 2.59 -11.88 10.75
CA LEU A 7 3.41 -12.24 9.61
C LEU A 7 4.84 -11.81 9.91
N THR A 8 5.75 -12.76 10.08
CA THR A 8 7.17 -12.49 10.33
C THR A 8 7.99 -12.92 9.13
N SER A 9 8.84 -12.03 8.64
CA SER A 9 9.79 -12.29 7.55
C SER A 9 11.07 -11.48 7.75
N SER A 10 12.20 -12.06 7.36
CA SER A 10 13.49 -11.36 7.32
C SER A 10 13.63 -10.51 6.06
N ASP A 11 12.85 -10.81 5.02
CA ASP A 11 12.83 -10.06 3.77
C ASP A 11 11.62 -9.11 3.72
N PRO A 12 11.84 -7.80 3.53
CA PRO A 12 10.76 -6.81 3.53
C PRO A 12 9.87 -6.89 2.26
N SER A 13 10.39 -7.38 1.15
CA SER A 13 9.64 -7.49 -0.11
C SER A 13 8.62 -8.63 -0.02
N GLU A 14 9.03 -9.77 0.50
CA GLU A 14 8.16 -10.89 0.82
C GLU A 14 7.08 -10.49 1.84
N LEU A 15 7.47 -9.76 2.90
CA LEU A 15 6.49 -9.28 3.88
C LEU A 15 5.44 -8.36 3.24
N ALA A 16 5.86 -7.40 2.42
CA ALA A 16 4.95 -6.50 1.73
C ALA A 16 3.99 -7.26 0.81
N ARG A 17 4.47 -8.31 0.13
CA ARG A 17 3.64 -9.20 -0.69
C ARG A 17 2.59 -9.92 0.16
N LEU A 18 3.00 -10.52 1.27
CA LEU A 18 2.11 -11.24 2.20
C LEU A 18 1.08 -10.31 2.84
N MET A 19 1.46 -9.08 3.19
CA MET A 19 0.55 -8.07 3.73
C MET A 19 -0.47 -7.60 2.70
N THR A 20 -0.05 -7.43 1.44
CA THR A 20 -0.95 -7.09 0.33
C THR A 20 -1.97 -8.20 0.09
N GLU A 21 -1.52 -9.45 0.06
CA GLU A 21 -2.40 -10.60 -0.13
C GLU A 21 -3.38 -10.78 1.04
N ARG A 22 -2.91 -10.60 2.28
CA ARG A 22 -3.76 -10.56 3.48
C ARG A 22 -4.78 -9.43 3.40
N SER A 23 -4.37 -8.25 2.97
CA SER A 23 -5.28 -7.09 2.83
C SER A 23 -6.38 -7.35 1.81
N ALA A 24 -6.05 -8.01 0.69
CA ALA A 24 -7.03 -8.45 -0.29
C ALA A 24 -8.03 -9.48 0.27
N GLN A 25 -7.61 -10.29 1.25
CA GLN A 25 -8.46 -11.22 1.99
C GLN A 25 -9.27 -10.57 3.13
N GLY A 26 -9.26 -9.23 3.23
CA GLY A 26 -9.98 -8.48 4.25
C GLY A 26 -9.28 -8.41 5.60
N TRP A 27 -7.98 -8.68 5.66
CA TRP A 27 -7.18 -8.44 6.86
C TRP A 27 -6.70 -6.99 6.91
N GLU A 28 -6.90 -6.35 8.05
CA GLU A 28 -6.39 -5.00 8.33
C GLU A 28 -5.05 -5.10 9.05
N ILE A 29 -4.02 -4.45 8.51
CA ILE A 29 -2.71 -4.33 9.15
C ILE A 29 -2.78 -3.27 10.25
N LEU A 30 -2.37 -3.64 11.46
CA LEU A 30 -2.39 -2.76 12.63
C LEU A 30 -1.06 -2.08 12.90
N GLN A 31 0.01 -2.87 12.87
CA GLN A 31 1.34 -2.41 13.26
C GLN A 31 2.41 -3.30 12.62
N ILE A 32 3.56 -2.70 12.35
CA ILE A 32 4.74 -3.39 11.85
C ILE A 32 5.87 -3.10 12.82
N VAL A 33 6.52 -4.14 13.32
CA VAL A 33 7.62 -4.07 14.28
C VAL A 33 8.83 -4.73 13.65
N ALA A 34 9.95 -4.03 13.59
CA ALA A 34 11.20 -4.52 12.99
C ALA A 34 12.32 -4.64 14.03
N PRO A 35 12.32 -5.68 14.90
CA PRO A 35 13.42 -5.90 15.83
C PRO A 35 14.62 -6.51 15.09
N GLY A 36 15.62 -5.68 14.76
CA GLY A 36 16.89 -6.11 14.20
C GLY A 36 16.76 -6.62 12.76
N SER A 37 16.87 -7.94 12.55
CA SER A 37 16.90 -8.57 11.21
C SER A 37 15.58 -9.20 10.76
N GLN A 38 14.52 -9.10 11.57
CA GLN A 38 13.21 -9.65 11.26
C GLN A 38 12.17 -8.54 11.31
N VAL A 39 11.20 -8.58 10.41
CA VAL A 39 10.07 -7.66 10.37
C VAL A 39 8.79 -8.44 10.61
N THR A 40 8.00 -8.01 11.59
CA THR A 40 6.74 -8.64 11.99
C THR A 40 5.59 -7.68 11.80
N ALA A 41 4.63 -8.03 10.96
CA ALA A 41 3.38 -7.31 10.77
C ALA A 41 2.24 -8.00 11.51
N PHE A 42 1.53 -7.26 12.35
CA PHE A 42 0.33 -7.72 13.02
C PHE A 42 -0.91 -7.28 12.25
N ALA A 43 -1.77 -8.23 11.94
CA ALA A 43 -3.00 -8.03 11.20
C ALA A 43 -4.20 -8.56 12.00
N ARG A 44 -5.36 -7.93 11.81
CA ARG A 44 -6.63 -8.42 12.33
C ARG A 44 -7.65 -8.56 11.22
N ARG A 45 -8.56 -9.51 11.35
CA ARG A 45 -9.76 -9.61 10.52
C ARG A 45 -10.96 -9.72 11.44
N ALA A 46 -11.86 -8.76 11.36
CA ALA A 46 -13.18 -8.98 11.92
C ALA A 46 -13.88 -10.01 11.04
N ALA A 47 -14.51 -11.04 11.63
CA ALA A 47 -15.49 -11.83 10.89
C ALA A 47 -16.71 -10.92 10.62
N ILE A 48 -16.63 -10.10 9.58
CA ILE A 48 -17.68 -9.19 9.17
C ILE A 48 -18.66 -9.93 8.27
N ALA A 49 -19.84 -10.26 8.81
CA ALA A 49 -21.06 -10.25 8.03
C ALA A 49 -21.38 -8.77 7.73
N GLY A 50 -20.79 -8.22 6.68
CA GLY A 50 -21.02 -6.83 6.27
C GLY A 50 -19.75 -6.16 5.76
N SER A 51 -19.63 -6.12 4.44
CA SER A 51 -18.63 -5.38 3.68
C SER A 51 -18.36 -3.98 4.23
N VAL A 52 -17.09 -3.65 4.43
CA VAL A 52 -16.63 -2.26 4.31
C VAL A 52 -16.21 -2.02 2.86
N PRO A 53 -16.63 -0.93 2.22
CA PRO A 53 -16.22 -0.66 0.84
C PRO A 53 -14.71 -0.40 0.81
N SER A 54 -14.03 -1.20 -0.02
CA SER A 54 -12.67 -0.90 -0.44
C SER A 54 -12.74 0.37 -1.29
N THR A 55 -12.38 1.52 -0.71
CA THR A 55 -12.20 2.74 -1.48
C THR A 55 -10.95 2.57 -2.32
N ALA A 56 -11.11 1.94 -3.49
CA ALA A 56 -10.13 2.01 -4.55
C ALA A 56 -9.91 3.49 -4.87
N ALA A 57 -8.78 4.04 -4.41
CA ALA A 57 -8.34 5.36 -4.80
C ALA A 57 -8.15 5.33 -6.32
N THR A 58 -9.16 5.82 -7.04
CA THR A 58 -9.04 6.12 -8.47
C THR A 58 -7.98 7.20 -8.58
N VAL A 59 -6.76 6.82 -8.93
CA VAL A 59 -5.74 7.75 -9.38
C VAL A 59 -6.26 8.40 -10.66
N ALA A 60 -6.85 9.58 -10.53
CA ALA A 60 -7.17 10.42 -11.67
C ALA A 60 -5.84 10.73 -12.39
N PRO A 61 -5.73 10.53 -13.72
CA PRO A 61 -4.56 10.96 -14.45
C PRO A 61 -4.48 12.48 -14.35
N THR A 62 -3.42 12.99 -13.72
CA THR A 62 -3.10 14.42 -13.76
C THR A 62 -2.81 14.76 -15.22
N PRO A 63 -3.54 15.67 -15.89
CA PRO A 63 -3.15 16.10 -17.22
C PRO A 63 -1.79 16.78 -17.10
N ALA A 64 -0.79 16.25 -17.80
CA ALA A 64 0.52 16.88 -17.91
C ALA A 64 0.33 18.31 -18.45
N SER A 65 0.78 19.30 -17.69
CA SER A 65 0.87 20.69 -18.14
C SER A 65 1.74 20.74 -19.39
N PRO A 66 1.30 21.34 -20.52
CA PRO A 66 2.16 21.50 -21.67
C PRO A 66 3.36 22.37 -21.29
N ALA A 67 4.56 21.89 -21.62
CA ALA A 67 5.81 22.60 -21.42
C ALA A 67 5.82 23.90 -22.25
N PRO A 68 6.35 25.03 -21.72
CA PRO A 68 6.55 26.22 -22.54
C PRO A 68 7.59 25.90 -23.61
N THR A 69 7.24 26.13 -24.88
CA THR A 69 8.19 26.07 -25.99
C THR A 69 9.27 27.14 -25.79
N PRO A 70 10.57 26.81 -25.86
CA PRO A 70 11.60 27.83 -25.89
C PRO A 70 11.46 28.59 -27.22
N VAL A 71 11.13 29.88 -27.13
CA VAL A 71 11.22 30.77 -28.28
C VAL A 71 12.69 30.78 -28.72
N SER A 72 12.96 30.21 -29.89
CA SER A 72 14.27 30.30 -30.51
C SER A 72 14.41 31.73 -31.03
N THR A 73 15.02 32.59 -30.24
CA THR A 73 15.58 33.86 -30.72
C THR A 73 17.02 33.64 -31.12
N PRO A 74 17.35 33.66 -32.43
CA PRO A 74 18.64 34.17 -32.85
C PRO A 74 18.50 35.63 -33.34
N SER A 75 19.13 36.50 -32.55
CA SER A 75 19.64 37.85 -32.87
C SER A 75 20.98 37.72 -33.63
N PRO A 76 21.60 38.76 -34.23
CA PRO A 76 21.12 40.03 -34.80
C PRO A 76 21.15 40.08 -36.34
#